data_AF-A0A564Q0X8-F1
#
_entry.id   AF-A0A564Q0X8-F1
#
_cell.length_a   1.000
_cell.length_b   1.000
_cell.length_c   1.000
_cell.angle_alpha   90.00
_cell.angle_beta   90.00
_cell.angle_gamma   90.00
#
_symmetry.space_group_name_H-M   'P 1'
#
loop_
_entity.id
_entity.type
_entity.pdbx_description
1 polymer ?
#
loop_
_entity_poly.entity_id
_entity_poly.type
_entity_poly.pdbx_seq_one_letter_code
_entity_poly.pdbx_strand_id
1 'polypeptide(L)' 'MKTGVFFHEIFARNSWPVVDDRFKNFPKAMERELQLDDVDLFKEIIFHIIRILAK' A
#
# COMPACT_ATOMS: atom_id res chain seq x y z
N MET A 1 16.30 11.01 -2.36
CA MET A 1 15.12 10.48 -3.09
C MET A 1 14.34 9.66 -2.08
N LYS A 2 13.02 9.81 -1.96
CA LYS A 2 12.20 9.02 -1.03
C LYS A 2 11.31 8.06 -1.80
N THR A 3 11.18 6.83 -1.33
CA THR A 3 10.32 5.78 -1.88
C THR A 3 8.98 5.81 -1.17
N GLY A 4 7.91 6.11 -1.91
CA GLY A 4 6.54 6.06 -1.37
C GLY A 4 5.93 4.67 -1.58
N VAL A 5 5.54 4.01 -0.49
CA VAL A 5 4.78 2.76 -0.51
C VAL A 5 3.31 3.10 -0.33
N PHE A 6 2.49 2.73 -1.30
CA PHE A 6 1.07 3.05 -1.33
C PHE A 6 0.26 1.77 -1.10
N PHE A 7 -0.47 1.69 0.02
CA PHE A 7 -1.29 0.52 0.32
C PHE A 7 -2.58 0.87 1.05
N HIS A 8 -3.71 0.28 0.64
CA HIS A 8 -4.99 0.42 1.33
C HIS A 8 -5.40 -0.92 1.94
N GLU A 9 -5.93 -0.91 3.17
CA GLU A 9 -6.25 -2.14 3.92
C GLU A 9 -7.28 -3.05 3.22
N ILE A 10 -8.07 -2.51 2.29
CA ILE A 10 -9.02 -3.30 1.48
C ILE A 10 -8.34 -4.48 0.77
N PHE A 11 -7.08 -4.31 0.37
CA PHE A 11 -6.33 -5.35 -0.32
C PHE A 11 -5.93 -6.50 0.60
N ALA A 12 -5.77 -6.26 1.90
CA ALA A 12 -5.43 -7.30 2.89
C ALA A 12 -6.66 -8.05 3.43
N ARG A 13 -7.87 -7.47 3.32
CA ARG A 13 -9.09 -8.03 3.91
C ARG A 13 -9.75 -9.13 3.08
N ASN A 14 -9.48 -9.18 1.78
CA ASN A 14 -10.13 -10.10 0.85
C ASN A 14 -9.09 -10.86 0.02
N SER A 15 -9.42 -12.08 -0.39
CA SER A 15 -8.76 -12.72 -1.53
C SER A 15 -9.34 -12.17 -2.82
N TRP A 16 -8.50 -12.01 -3.84
CA TRP A 16 -8.89 -11.42 -5.11
C TRP A 16 -8.77 -12.45 -6.24
N PRO A 17 -9.61 -12.40 -7.27
CA PRO A 17 -9.61 -13.41 -8.34
C PRO A 17 -8.26 -13.62 -9.06
N VAL A 18 -7.41 -12.59 -9.13
CA VAL A 18 -6.14 -12.61 -9.87
C VAL A 18 -4.92 -12.76 -8.95
N VAL A 19 -4.95 -12.08 -7.81
CA VAL A 19 -3.81 -12.00 -6.88
C VAL A 19 -3.99 -12.87 -5.64
N ASP A 20 -5.15 -13.52 -5.50
CA ASP A 20 -5.55 -14.32 -4.35
C ASP A 20 -5.33 -13.56 -3.03
N ASP A 21 -4.81 -14.21 -2.00
CA ASP A 21 -4.55 -13.65 -0.68
C ASP A 21 -3.14 -13.04 -0.52
N ARG A 22 -2.44 -12.75 -1.62
CA ARG A 22 -1.04 -12.27 -1.61
C ARG A 22 -0.79 -11.06 -0.72
N PHE A 23 -1.79 -10.21 -0.53
CA PHE A 23 -1.70 -8.99 0.28
C PHE A 23 -2.15 -9.15 1.74
N LYS A 24 -2.58 -10.35 2.17
CA LYS A 24 -3.09 -10.59 3.53
C LYS A 24 -2.11 -10.19 4.64
N ASN A 25 -0.81 -10.25 4.36
CA ASN A 25 0.26 -9.94 5.31
C ASN A 25 0.85 -8.54 5.09
N PHE A 26 0.33 -7.75 4.16
CA PHE A 26 0.81 -6.40 3.92
C PHE A 26 0.13 -5.41 4.88
N PRO A 27 0.82 -4.37 5.41
CA PRO A 27 2.23 -3.99 5.20
C PRO A 27 3.26 -4.73 6.08
N LYS A 28 2.83 -5.64 6.95
CA LYS A 28 3.72 -6.35 7.89
C LYS A 28 4.85 -7.11 7.19
N ALA A 29 4.61 -7.65 5.99
CA ALA A 29 5.63 -8.30 5.18
C ALA A 29 6.79 -7.38 4.77
N MET A 30 6.61 -6.05 4.82
CA MET A 30 7.62 -5.03 4.51
C MET A 30 8.12 -4.30 5.78
N GLU A 31 7.94 -4.87 6.97
CA GLU A 31 8.28 -4.18 8.23
C GLU A 31 9.75 -3.72 8.28
N ARG A 32 10.68 -4.46 7.66
CA ARG A 32 12.10 -4.09 7.61
C ARG A 32 12.35 -2.89 6.70
N GLU A 33 11.75 -2.90 5.52
CA GLU A 33 11.90 -1.87 4.51
C GLU A 33 11.22 -0.56 4.93
N LEU A 34 10.10 -0.65 5.66
CA LEU A 34 9.39 0.50 6.20
C LEU A 34 10.12 1.18 7.38
N GLN A 35 11.17 0.58 7.91
CA GLN A 35 12.06 1.20 8.89
C GLN A 35 13.20 2.00 8.25
N LEU A 36 13.36 1.95 6.93
CA LEU A 36 14.37 2.74 6.23
C LEU A 36 13.97 4.22 6.21
N ASP A 37 14.93 5.11 6.48
CA ASP A 37 14.71 6.56 6.60
C ASP A 37 14.14 7.21 5.31
N ASP A 38 14.32 6.55 4.17
CA ASP A 38 13.88 7.00 2.86
C ASP A 38 12.58 6.34 2.38
N VAL A 39 11.88 5.58 3.23
CA VAL A 39 10.64 4.87 2.88
C VAL A 39 9.45 5.38 3.71
N ASP A 40 8.40 5.85 3.02
CA ASP A 40 7.16 6.31 3.66
C ASP A 40 5.96 5.44 3.21
N LEU A 41 5.16 4.95 4.17
CA LEU A 41 3.92 4.21 3.90
C LEU A 41 2.70 5.13 3.97
N PHE A 42 1.92 5.16 2.88
CA PHE A 42 0.65 5.88 2.80
C PHE A 42 -0.53 4.89 2.86
N LYS A 43 -1.44 5.09 3.81
CA LYS A 43 -2.59 4.18 4.06
C LYS A 43 -3.94 4.66 3.49
N GLU A 44 -4.10 5.97 3.29
CA GLU A 44 -5.37 6.64 2.97
C GLU A 44 -5.42 7.13 1.53
N ILE A 45 -5.41 6.20 0.57
CA ILE A 45 -5.08 6.54 -0.81
C ILE A 45 -6.30 6.71 -1.71
N ILE A 46 -7.46 6.16 -1.34
CA ILE A 46 -8.64 6.20 -2.23
C ILE A 46 -8.98 7.65 -2.62
N PHE A 47 -8.93 8.60 -1.69
CA PHE A 47 -9.15 10.01 -2.00
C PHE A 47 -7.97 10.68 -2.73
N HIS A 48 -6.74 10.25 -2.49
CA HIS A 48 -5.53 10.86 -3.07
C HIS A 48 -5.29 10.42 -4.53
N ILE A 49 -5.49 9.15 -4.87
CA ILE A 49 -5.36 8.67 -6.26
C ILE A 49 -6.45 9.27 -7.13
N ILE A 50 -7.71 9.34 -6.66
CA ILE A 50 -8.79 9.98 -7.42
C ILE A 50 -8.46 11.46 -7.67
N ARG A 51 -7.90 12.18 -6.69
CA ARG A 51 -7.46 13.58 -6.88
C ARG A 51 -6.32 13.75 -7.87
N ILE A 52 -5.40 12.80 -7.95
CA ILE A 52 -4.26 12.84 -8.88
C ILE A 52 -4.71 12.48 -10.30
N LEU A 53 -5.64 11.55 -10.45
CA LEU A 53 -6.17 11.12 -11.75
C LEU A 53 -7.26 12.03 -12.32
N ALA A 54 -7.91 12.85 -11.49
CA ALA A 54 -8.93 13.81 -11.89
C ALA A 54 -8.37 15.22 -12.22
N LYS A 55 -7.06 15.33 -12.42
CA LYS A 55 -6.36 16.56 -12.84
C LYS A 55 -5.63 16.32 -14.15
#